data_AF-A0A7C8E8A3-F1
#
_entry.id   AF-A0A7C8E8A3-F1
#
_cell.length_a   1.000
_cell.length_b   1.000
_cell.length_c   1.000
_cell.angle_alpha   90.00
_cell.angle_beta   90.00
_cell.angle_gamma   90.00
#
_symmetry.space_group_name_H-M   'P 1'
#
loop_
_entity.id
_entity.type
_entity.pdbx_description
1 polymer ?
#
loop_
_entity_poly.entity_id
_entity_poly.type
_entity_poly.pdbx_seq_one_letter_code
_entity_poly.pdbx_strand_id
1 'polypeptide(L)'
;PLNLIDGDVDLGFRPEDVKIVEADPGTLPVKVEMISDVGSEKYIHTQIGQEHLTLRAPKDASFRPNEIINLTIDLARLHIFQGGVRVD
;
A
#
# COMPACT_ATOMS: atom_id res chain seq x y z
N PRO A 1 -4.55 26.06 -10.80
CA PRO A 1 -4.02 25.35 -9.61
C PRO A 1 -5.10 24.48 -8.96
N LEU A 2 -4.86 23.19 -8.82
CA LEU A 2 -5.73 22.32 -8.04
C LEU A 2 -5.62 22.69 -6.56
N ASN A 3 -6.74 23.07 -5.96
CA ASN A 3 -6.81 23.31 -4.52
C ASN A 3 -7.29 22.02 -3.85
N LEU A 4 -6.34 21.25 -3.34
CA LEU A 4 -6.60 19.99 -2.62
C LEU A 4 -6.75 20.20 -1.10
N ILE A 5 -6.69 21.46 -0.64
CA ILE A 5 -6.83 21.79 0.78
C ILE A 5 -8.31 21.60 1.17
N ASP A 6 -8.53 20.83 2.23
CA ASP A 6 -9.84 20.53 2.84
C ASP A 6 -10.80 19.65 2.01
N GLY A 7 -10.31 18.92 0.99
CA GLY A 7 -11.11 17.99 0.20
C GLY A 7 -10.72 16.52 0.38
N ASP A 8 -11.70 15.62 0.28
CA ASP A 8 -11.43 14.18 0.20
C ASP A 8 -10.73 13.84 -1.12
N VAL A 9 -9.65 13.07 -1.01
CA VAL A 9 -8.84 12.60 -2.14
C VAL A 9 -8.53 11.13 -1.97
N ASP A 10 -8.40 10.43 -3.10
CA ASP A 10 -7.90 9.06 -3.12
C ASP A 10 -6.42 9.05 -3.47
N LEU A 11 -5.65 8.25 -2.73
CA LEU A 11 -4.24 8.01 -3.00
C LEU A 11 -4.08 6.66 -3.70
N GLY A 12 -3.58 6.68 -4.93
CA GLY A 12 -3.27 5.49 -5.70
C GLY A 12 -1.78 5.24 -5.82
N PHE A 13 -1.38 3.99 -5.67
CA PHE A 13 -0.03 3.50 -5.96
C PHE A 13 -0.12 2.07 -6.51
N ARG A 14 0.92 1.62 -7.22
CA ARG A 14 0.99 0.22 -7.67
C ARG A 14 1.53 -0.68 -6.56
N PRO A 15 1.12 -1.96 -6.49
CA PRO A 15 1.66 -2.91 -5.51
C PRO A 15 3.20 -3.00 -5.51
N GLU A 16 3.83 -2.87 -6.67
CA GLU A 16 5.28 -2.91 -6.86
C GLU A 16 6.04 -1.63 -6.43
N ASP A 17 5.32 -0.54 -6.16
CA ASP A 17 5.89 0.75 -5.73
C ASP A 17 5.93 0.91 -4.21
N VAL A 18 5.46 -0.10 -3.48
CA VAL A 18 5.48 -0.15 -2.03
C VAL A 18 6.64 -1.01 -1.53
N LYS A 19 7.32 -0.54 -0.49
CA LYS A 19 8.33 -1.32 0.21
C LYS A 19 7.82 -1.72 1.59
N ILE A 20 8.01 -2.99 1.93
CA ILE A 20 7.81 -3.50 3.29
C ILE A 20 9.11 -3.24 4.05
N VAL A 21 9.02 -2.57 5.19
CA VAL A 21 10.14 -2.09 5.99
C VAL A 21 9.97 -2.45 7.46
N GLU A 22 11.02 -2.22 8.25
CA GLU A 22 10.91 -2.25 9.71
C GLU A 22 10.05 -1.09 10.23
N ALA A 23 9.51 -1.25 11.44
CA ALA A 23 8.70 -0.22 12.07
C ALA A 23 9.55 1.01 12.42
N ASP A 24 9.20 2.16 11.86
CA ASP A 24 9.87 3.45 12.11
C ASP A 24 8.83 4.61 12.04
N PRO A 25 9.05 5.77 12.67
CA PRO A 25 8.15 6.91 12.51
C PRO A 25 7.97 7.30 11.04
N GLY A 26 6.72 7.47 10.63
CA GLY A 26 6.36 7.79 9.24
C GLY A 26 6.13 6.58 8.33
N THR A 27 6.31 5.36 8.84
CA THR A 27 5.87 4.15 8.14
C THR A 27 4.37 3.91 8.35
N LEU A 28 3.74 3.23 7.39
CA LEU A 28 2.32 2.93 7.41
C LEU A 28 2.08 1.49 7.90
N PRO A 29 1.58 1.27 9.12
CA PRO A 29 1.27 -0.06 9.62
C PRO A 29 0.00 -0.60 8.98
N VAL A 30 0.06 -1.81 8.44
CA VAL A 30 -1.08 -2.51 7.83
C VAL A 30 -1.16 -3.94 8.35
N LYS A 31 -2.38 -4.48 8.44
CA LYS A 31 -2.61 -5.86 8.88
C LYS A 31 -2.69 -6.79 7.68
N VAL A 32 -1.92 -7.87 7.68
CA VAL A 32 -2.02 -8.93 6.66
C VAL A 32 -3.31 -9.71 6.85
N GLU A 33 -4.11 -9.83 5.79
CA GLU A 33 -5.35 -10.63 5.77
C GLU A 33 -5.12 -11.99 5.13
N MET A 34 -4.42 -12.02 3.99
CA MET A 34 -4.18 -13.22 3.21
C MET A 34 -2.90 -13.07 2.39
N ILE A 35 -2.21 -14.20 2.16
CA ILE A 35 -1.10 -14.28 1.21
C ILE A 35 -1.51 -15.18 0.04
N SER A 36 -1.26 -14.73 -1.19
CA SER A 36 -1.45 -15.50 -2.42
C SER A 36 -0.10 -15.75 -3.09
N ASP A 37 0.26 -17.02 -3.27
CA ASP A 37 1.45 -17.42 -4.04
C ASP A 37 1.14 -17.39 -5.54
N VAL A 38 1.79 -16.50 -6.30
CA VAL A 38 1.57 -16.30 -7.74
C VAL A 38 2.90 -16.43 -8.49
N GLY A 39 3.19 -17.65 -8.94
CA GLY A 39 4.40 -17.95 -9.72
C GLY A 39 5.69 -17.72 -8.94
N SER A 40 6.46 -16.69 -9.33
CA SER A 40 7.72 -16.31 -8.71
C SER A 40 7.56 -15.26 -7.61
N GLU A 41 6.34 -14.84 -7.29
CA GLU A 41 6.06 -13.74 -6.36
C GLU A 41 4.92 -14.10 -5.40
N LYS A 42 4.80 -13.30 -4.35
CA LYS A 42 3.66 -13.32 -3.44
C LYS A 42 2.89 -12.01 -3.57
N TYR A 43 1.57 -12.12 -3.57
CA TYR A 43 0.69 -10.99 -3.34
C TYR A 43 0.19 -11.05 -1.90
N ILE A 44 0.36 -9.95 -1.17
CA ILE A 44 -0.06 -9.82 0.22
C ILE A 44 -1.28 -8.91 0.21
N HIS A 45 -2.42 -9.47 0.60
CA HIS A 45 -3.65 -8.72 0.81
C HIS A 45 -3.64 -8.22 2.25
N THR A 46 -3.80 -6.91 2.41
CA THR A 46 -3.67 -6.22 3.70
C THR A 46 -4.83 -5.25 3.91
N GLN A 47 -5.01 -4.83 5.15
CA GLN A 47 -6.05 -3.90 5.55
C GLN A 47 -5.50 -2.78 6.43
N ILE A 48 -5.99 -1.56 6.19
CA ILE A 48 -5.82 -0.39 7.05
C ILE A 48 -7.15 0.34 7.21
N GLY A 49 -7.65 0.43 8.45
CA GLY A 49 -9.00 0.94 8.68
C GLY A 49 -10.04 0.10 7.93
N GLN A 50 -10.74 0.71 6.97
CA GLN A 50 -11.69 0.05 6.08
C GLN A 50 -11.13 -0.22 4.67
N GLU A 51 -9.91 0.23 4.39
CA GLU A 51 -9.28 0.10 3.08
C GLU A 51 -8.49 -1.19 2.95
N HIS A 52 -8.54 -1.78 1.76
CA HIS A 52 -7.78 -2.98 1.41
C HIS A 52 -6.66 -2.62 0.43
N LEU A 53 -5.46 -3.07 0.74
CA LEU A 53 -4.26 -2.81 -0.06
C LEU A 53 -3.63 -4.13 -0.48
N THR A 54 -3.19 -4.19 -1.73
CA THR A 54 -2.45 -5.32 -2.27
C THR A 54 -0.99 -4.93 -2.46
N LEU A 55 -0.09 -5.74 -1.90
CA LEU A 55 1.35 -5.54 -1.98
C LEU A 55 2.00 -6.70 -2.73
N ARG A 56 3.17 -6.44 -3.32
CA ARG A 56 3.97 -7.46 -4.01
C ARG A 56 5.23 -7.75 -3.21
N ALA A 57 5.54 -9.02 -3.02
CA ALA A 57 6.75 -9.44 -2.31
C ALA A 57 7.47 -10.60 -3.02
N PRO A 58 8.80 -10.73 -2.80
CA PRO A 58 9.56 -11.89 -3.25
C PRO A 58 9.01 -13.22 -2.71
N LYS A 59 9.22 -14.30 -3.45
CA LYS A 59 8.72 -15.64 -3.08
C LYS A 59 9.29 -16.20 -1.77
N ASP A 60 10.49 -15.78 -1.39
CA ASP A 60 11.19 -16.18 -0.18
C ASP A 60 10.79 -15.35 1.04
N ALA A 61 10.08 -14.23 0.86
CA ALA A 61 9.54 -13.46 1.96
C ALA A 61 8.42 -14.23 2.67
N SER A 62 8.42 -14.18 4.00
CA SER A 62 7.49 -14.91 4.86
C SER A 62 6.64 -13.94 5.66
N PHE A 63 5.32 -14.14 5.61
CA PHE A 63 4.32 -13.34 6.32
C PHE A 63 3.23 -14.25 6.86
N ARG A 64 2.46 -13.77 7.83
CA ARG A 64 1.36 -14.51 8.44
C ARG A 64 0.07 -13.70 8.41
N PRO A 65 -1.10 -14.33 8.22
CA PRO A 65 -2.38 -13.67 8.50
C PRO A 65 -2.39 -13.10 9.92
N ASN A 66 -2.97 -11.90 10.07
CA ASN A 66 -3.02 -11.07 11.28
C ASN A 66 -1.67 -10.45 11.72
N GLU A 67 -0.59 -10.64 10.97
CA GLU A 67 0.66 -9.92 11.19
C GLU A 67 0.50 -8.43 10.85
N ILE A 68 1.12 -7.56 11.64
CA ILE A 68 1.25 -6.14 11.31
C ILE A 68 2.60 -5.95 10.62
N ILE A 69 2.57 -5.45 9.39
CA ILE A 69 3.75 -5.08 8.62
C ILE A 69 3.75 -3.57 8.36
N ASN A 70 4.92 -2.99 8.16
CA ASN A 70 5.08 -1.55 7.96
C ASN A 70 5.49 -1.25 6.51
N LEU A 71 4.88 -0.21 5.94
CA LEU A 71 5.07 0.16 4.55
C LEU A 71 5.72 1.54 4.43
N THR A 72 6.53 1.71 3.39
CA THR A 72 6.86 3.03 2.83
C THR A 72 6.39 3.09 1.39
N ILE A 73 5.84 4.24 1.00
CA ILE A 73 5.40 4.50 -0.36
C ILE A 73 6.36 5.52 -0.98
N ASP A 74 6.85 5.22 -2.19
CA ASP A 74 7.63 6.18 -2.97
C ASP A 74 6.71 7.32 -3.43
N LEU A 75 6.84 8.50 -2.81
CA LEU A 75 5.99 9.66 -3.10
C LEU A 75 6.09 10.13 -4.55
N ALA A 76 7.19 9.83 -5.26
CA ALA A 76 7.32 10.15 -6.69
C ALA A 76 6.44 9.26 -7.58
N ARG A 77 5.89 8.18 -7.04
CA ARG A 77 5.01 7.22 -7.73
C ARG A 77 3.59 7.20 -7.16
N LEU A 78 3.33 8.02 -6.15
CA LEU A 78 2.01 8.24 -5.63
C LEU A 78 1.19 9.03 -6.66
N HIS A 79 -0.09 8.69 -6.78
CA HIS A 79 -1.04 9.37 -7.64
C HIS A 79 -2.20 9.89 -6.82
N ILE A 80 -2.58 11.15 -7.03
CA ILE A 80 -3.73 11.76 -6.37
C ILE A 80 -4.93 11.74 -7.31
N PHE A 81 -6.08 11.31 -6.79
CA PHE A 81 -7.36 11.35 -7.49
C PHE A 81 -8.38 12.18 -6.70
N GLN A 82 -9.22 12.89 -7.43
CA GLN A 82 -10.38 13.60 -6.90
C GLN A 82 -11.60 13.29 -7.77
N GLY A 83 -12.67 12.76 -7.17
CA GLY A 83 -13.85 12.33 -7.92
C GLY A 83 -13.56 11.24 -8.97
N GLY A 84 -12.59 10.36 -8.69
CA GLY A 84 -12.16 9.30 -9.59
C GLY A 84 -11.28 9.75 -10.77
N VAL A 85 -10.94 11.04 -10.86
CA VAL A 85 -10.06 11.59 -11.90
C VAL A 85 -8.69 11.86 -11.31
N ARG A 86 -7.63 11.49 -12.02
CA ARG A 86 -6.24 11.80 -11.62
C ARG A 86 -5.95 13.29 -11.78
N VAL A 87 -5.31 13.89 -10.77
CA VAL A 87 -5.14 15.36 -10.68
C VAL A 87 -3.72 15.86 -10.41
N ASP A 88 -2.72 14.98 -10.42
CA ASP A 88 -1.31 15.34 -10.28
C ASP A 88 -0.49 15.15 -11.57
#